data_AF-A0A2M7ER71-F1
#
_entry.id   AF-A0A2M7ER71-F1
#
_cell.length_a   1.000
_cell.length_b   1.000
_cell.length_c   1.000
_cell.angle_alpha   90.00
_cell.angle_beta   90.00
_cell.angle_gamma   90.00
#
_symmetry.space_group_name_H-M   'P 1'
#
loop_
_entity.id
_entity.type
_entity.pdbx_description
1 polymer ?
#
loop_
_entity_poly.entity_id
_entity_poly.type
_entity_poly.pdbx_seq_one_letter_code
_entity_poly.pdbx_strand_id
1 'polypeptide(L)' 'MPEDLDTRLLAAHAADDRAALIGLYGEAAGTAKSPVARNFYLTHAYVYALEAGVPEADILRRRLVDYGAEPLD' A
#
# COMPACT_ATOMS: atom_id res chain seq x y z
N MET A 1 5.73 -16.47 -3.96
CA MET A 1 6.06 -16.07 -5.35
C MET A 1 5.15 -14.90 -5.72
N PRO A 2 5.50 -14.04 -6.69
CA PRO A 2 4.66 -12.90 -7.10
C PRO A 2 3.21 -13.30 -7.44
N GLU A 3 3.02 -14.51 -7.98
CA GLU A 3 1.72 -15.11 -8.28
C GLU A 3 0.80 -15.31 -7.05
N ASP A 4 1.38 -15.52 -5.85
CA ASP A 4 0.61 -15.60 -4.60
C ASP A 4 0.09 -14.22 -4.17
N LEU A 5 0.92 -13.19 -4.30
CA LEU A 5 0.57 -11.82 -3.96
C LEU A 5 -0.52 -11.27 -4.88
N ASP A 6 -0.40 -11.48 -6.20
CA ASP A 6 -1.41 -11.07 -7.18
C ASP A 6 -2.76 -11.73 -6.91
N THR A 7 -2.76 -13.04 -6.60
CA THR A 7 -3.99 -13.78 -6.26
C THR A 7 -4.65 -13.21 -5.00
N ARG A 8 -3.85 -12.94 -3.95
CA ARG A 8 -4.34 -12.34 -2.70
C ARG A 8 -4.89 -10.93 -2.91
N LEU A 9 -4.24 -10.11 -3.73
CA LEU A 9 -4.72 -8.77 -4.09
C LEU A 9 -6.06 -8.85 -4.83
N LEU A 10 -6.18 -9.71 -5.84
CA LEU A 10 -7.44 -9.88 -6.58
C LEU A 10 -8.58 -10.36 -5.67
N ALA A 11 -8.32 -11.29 -4.76
CA ALA A 11 -9.30 -11.77 -3.80
C ALA A 11 -9.75 -10.65 -2.84
N ALA A 12 -8.81 -9.86 -2.32
CA ALA A 12 -9.11 -8.75 -1.42
C ALA A 12 -9.94 -7.65 -2.12
N HIS A 13 -9.60 -7.31 -3.37
CA HIS A 13 -10.40 -6.40 -4.19
C HIS A 13 -11.82 -6.93 -4.44
N ALA A 14 -11.96 -8.21 -4.79
CA ALA A 14 -13.28 -8.81 -5.02
C ALA A 14 -14.18 -8.83 -3.76
N ALA A 15 -13.57 -8.82 -2.58
CA ALA A 15 -14.26 -8.80 -1.29
C ALA A 15 -14.45 -7.39 -0.69
N ASP A 16 -13.92 -6.34 -1.32
CA ASP A 16 -13.76 -4.99 -0.73
C ASP A 16 -13.05 -5.03 0.65
N ASP A 17 -12.10 -5.95 0.82
CA ASP A 17 -11.36 -6.14 2.06
C ASP A 17 -10.23 -5.11 2.18
N ARG A 18 -10.59 -3.91 2.63
CA ARG A 18 -9.66 -2.79 2.82
C ARG A 18 -8.53 -3.12 3.77
N ALA A 19 -8.78 -3.89 4.83
CA ALA A 19 -7.75 -4.28 5.79
C ALA A 19 -6.69 -5.16 5.11
N ALA A 20 -7.12 -6.15 4.32
CA ALA A 20 -6.20 -6.96 3.53
C ALA A 20 -5.47 -6.13 2.48
N LEU A 21 -6.16 -5.23 1.77
CA LEU A 21 -5.55 -4.39 0.75
C LEU A 21 -4.43 -3.51 1.32
N ILE A 22 -4.63 -2.87 2.48
CA ILE A 22 -3.59 -2.08 3.17
C ILE A 22 -2.34 -2.93 3.41
N GLY A 23 -2.51 -4.13 3.97
CA GLY A 23 -1.40 -5.03 4.27
C GLY A 23 -0.68 -5.55 3.02
N LEU A 24 -1.43 -6.00 2.01
CA LEU A 24 -0.91 -6.58 0.78
C LEU A 24 -0.14 -5.56 -0.07
N TYR A 25 -0.65 -4.34 -0.19
CA TYR A 25 0.08 -3.27 -0.85
C TYR A 25 1.32 -2.85 -0.06
N GLY A 26 1.28 -2.92 1.28
CA GLY A 26 2.47 -2.76 2.12
C GLY A 26 3.55 -3.82 1.86
N GLU A 27 3.16 -5.09 1.73
CA GLU A 27 4.04 -6.22 1.36
C GLU A 27 4.65 -6.02 -0.04
N ALA A 28 3.82 -5.64 -1.02
CA ALA A 28 4.27 -5.33 -2.37
C ALA A 28 5.30 -4.19 -2.38
N ALA A 29 5.05 -3.12 -1.63
CA ALA A 29 5.99 -2.02 -1.49
C ALA A 29 7.33 -2.47 -0.85
N GLY A 30 7.28 -3.35 0.15
CA GLY A 30 8.47 -3.87 0.83
C GLY A 30 9.35 -4.79 -0.04
N THR A 31 8.76 -5.46 -1.02
CA THR A 31 9.46 -6.40 -1.93
C THR A 31 9.81 -5.79 -3.29
N ALA A 32 9.30 -4.60 -3.60
CA ALA A 32 9.54 -3.90 -4.85
C ALA A 32 11.02 -3.53 -5.04
N LYS A 33 11.56 -3.86 -6.22
CA LYS A 33 12.97 -3.59 -6.57
C LYS A 33 13.23 -2.19 -7.12
N SER A 34 12.18 -1.49 -7.57
CA SER A 34 12.31 -0.13 -8.09
C SER A 34 11.64 0.88 -7.16
N PRO A 35 12.23 2.09 -7.00
CA PRO A 35 11.60 3.17 -6.24
C PRO A 35 10.20 3.52 -6.75
N VAL A 36 9.99 3.48 -8.08
CA VAL A 36 8.69 3.75 -8.70
C VAL A 36 7.65 2.71 -8.28
N ALA A 37 7.98 1.42 -8.34
CA ALA A 37 7.05 0.36 -7.93
C ALA A 37 6.77 0.39 -6.43
N ARG A 38 7.79 0.64 -5.60
CA ARG A 38 7.62 0.81 -4.16
C ARG A 38 6.63 1.95 -3.86
N ASN A 39 6.85 3.11 -4.47
CA ASN A 39 6.01 4.28 -4.23
C ASN A 39 4.59 4.04 -4.75
N PHE A 40 4.42 3.42 -5.92
CA PHE A 40 3.11 3.03 -6.45
C PHE A 40 2.32 2.16 -5.45
N TYR A 41 2.91 1.06 -4.97
CA TYR A 41 2.22 0.19 -4.03
C TYR A 41 1.96 0.86 -2.69
N LEU A 42 2.92 1.65 -2.19
CA LEU A 42 2.76 2.33 -0.92
C LEU A 42 1.66 3.40 -0.96
N THR A 43 1.49 4.10 -2.09
CA THR A 43 0.37 5.02 -2.31
C THR A 43 -0.96 4.29 -2.28
N HIS A 44 -1.07 3.09 -2.88
CA HIS A 44 -2.30 2.30 -2.79
C HIS A 44 -2.61 1.88 -1.35
N ALA A 45 -1.62 1.40 -0.59
CA ALA A 45 -1.83 1.11 0.83
C ALA A 45 -2.33 2.35 1.60
N TYR A 46 -1.75 3.52 1.32
CA TYR A 46 -2.13 4.78 1.95
C TYR A 46 -3.57 5.20 1.63
N VAL A 47 -3.98 5.13 0.36
CA VAL A 47 -5.35 5.47 -0.07
C VAL A 47 -6.37 4.58 0.64
N TYR A 48 -6.14 3.26 0.69
CA TYR A 48 -7.06 2.37 1.40
C TYR A 48 -7.11 2.63 2.91
N ALA A 49 -5.99 3.02 3.52
CA ALA A 49 -5.97 3.39 4.93
C ALA A 49 -6.76 4.68 5.20
N LEU A 50 -6.67 5.67 4.30
CA LEU A 50 -7.50 6.89 4.36
C LEU A 50 -8.99 6.56 4.22
N GLU A 51 -9.35 5.75 3.21
CA GLU A 51 -10.74 5.35 2.95
C GLU A 51 -11.35 4.51 4.09
N ALA A 52 -10.53 3.76 4.80
CA ALA A 52 -10.94 3.00 5.98
C ALA A 52 -10.96 3.84 7.28
N GLY A 53 -10.36 5.03 7.28
CA GLY A 53 -10.28 5.90 8.46
C GLY A 53 -9.42 5.32 9.58
N VAL A 54 -8.36 4.57 9.23
CA VAL A 54 -7.53 3.84 10.19
C VAL A 54 -6.18 4.55 10.42
N PRO A 55 -5.58 4.43 11.62
CA PRO A 55 -4.36 5.17 11.99
C PRO A 55 -3.12 4.80 11.16
N GLU A 56 -3.13 3.67 10.46
CA GLU A 56 -2.08 3.25 9.54
C GLU A 56 -1.83 4.28 8.43
N ALA A 57 -2.82 5.12 8.10
CA ALA A 57 -2.68 6.19 7.13
C ALA A 57 -1.52 7.15 7.50
N ASP A 58 -1.34 7.47 8.79
CA ASP A 58 -0.28 8.38 9.24
C ASP A 58 1.12 7.76 9.05
N ILE A 59 1.23 6.47 9.34
CA ILE A 59 2.48 5.71 9.17
C ILE A 59 2.85 5.62 7.69
N LEU A 60 1.86 5.34 6.84
CA LEU A 60 2.04 5.22 5.39
C LEU A 60 2.37 6.58 4.76
N ARG A 61 1.70 7.66 5.17
CA ARG A 61 2.03 9.03 4.74
C ARG A 61 3.47 9.38 5.11
N ARG A 62 3.89 9.12 6.35
CA ARG A 62 5.29 9.39 6.77
C ARG A 62 6.29 8.70 5.84
N ARG A 63 6.08 7.41 5.53
CA ARG A 63 6.94 6.66 4.62
C ARG A 63 6.93 7.23 3.20
N LEU A 64 5.77 7.67 2.68
CA LEU A 64 5.68 8.30 1.38
C LEU A 64 6.47 9.62 1.32
N VAL A 65 6.40 10.44 2.37
CA VAL A 65 7.21 11.66 2.50
C VAL A 65 8.70 11.33 2.53
N ASP A 66 9.11 10.34 3.33
CA ASP A 66 10.51 9.92 3.41
C ASP A 66 11.05 9.40 2.07
N TYR A 67 10.18 8.83 1.23
CA TYR A 67 10.51 8.36 -0.11
C TYR A 67 10.32 9.40 -1.22
N GLY A 68 9.93 10.63 -0.89
CA GLY A 68 9.67 11.72 -1.83
C GLY A 68 8.47 11.47 -2.75
N ALA A 69 7.53 10.62 -2.33
CA ALA A 69 6.32 10.27 -3.05
C ALA A 69 5.09 11.10 -2.64
N GLU A 70 5.20 11.83 -1.52
CA GLU A 70 4.19 12.75 -1.01
C GLU A 70 4.91 13.98 -0.40
N PRO A 71 4.37 15.19 -0.53
CA PRO A 71 4.95 16.37 0.11
C PRO A 71 4.76 16.35 1.64
N LEU A 72 5.69 16.98 2.36
CA LEU A 72 5.71 16.98 3.83
C LEU A 72 4.55 17.79 4.43
N ASP A 73 4.19 18.89 3.77
CA ASP A 73 3.26 19.97 4.16
C ASP A 73 3.47 20.51 5.59
#